data_AF-A0A5R2N712-F1
#
_entry.id   AF-A0A5R2N712-F1
#
_cell.length_a   1.000
_cell.length_b   1.000
_cell.length_c   1.000
_cell.angle_alpha   90.00
_cell.angle_beta   90.00
_cell.angle_gamma   90.00
#
_symmetry.space_group_name_H-M   'P 1'
#
loop_
_entity.id
_entity.type
_entity.pdbx_description
1 polymer ?
#
loop_
_entity_poly.entity_id
_entity_poly.type
_entity_poly.pdbx_seq_one_letter_code
_entity_poly.pdbx_strand_id
1 'polypeptide(L)' 'MIEPFDDTAPTGEELTDYDRRHIKLYMRLFDADADGADWREVAKILFGIDPKEEPRRARQVHDSHLARARW' A
#
# COMPACT_ATOMS: atom_id res chain seq x y z
N MET A 1 -5.61 5.88 13.25
CA MET A 1 -4.67 6.81 12.59
C MET A 1 -3.94 6.01 11.53
N ILE A 2 -3.76 6.54 10.33
CA ILE A 2 -2.97 5.88 9.29
C ILE A 2 -1.50 5.94 9.73
N GLU A 3 -0.81 4.80 9.75
CA GLU A 3 0.61 4.74 10.10
C GLU A 3 1.43 5.51 9.05
N PRO A 4 2.51 6.23 9.42
CA PRO A 4 3.34 6.92 8.46
C PRO A 4 4.01 5.94 7.50
N PHE A 5 3.87 6.17 6.20
CA PHE A 5 4.45 5.37 5.13
C PHE A 5 5.21 6.25 4.15
N ASP A 6 6.20 5.67 3.48
CA ASP A 6 6.86 6.28 2.32
C ASP A 6 6.04 6.05 1.05
N ASP A 7 6.13 6.93 0.05
CA ASP A 7 5.39 6.76 -1.21
C ASP A 7 5.81 5.51 -2.01
N THR A 8 6.95 4.89 -1.66
CA THR A 8 7.46 3.65 -2.28
C THR A 8 7.90 2.68 -1.19
N ALA A 9 7.36 1.47 -1.23
CA ALA A 9 7.74 0.39 -0.34
C ALA A 9 9.17 -0.13 -0.67
N PRO A 10 9.88 -0.70 0.31
CA PRO A 10 11.16 -1.37 0.06
C PRO A 10 11.04 -2.46 -1.00
N THR A 11 12.15 -2.70 -1.70
CA THR A 11 12.30 -3.80 -2.65
C THR A 11 13.46 -4.70 -2.23
N GLY A 12 13.49 -5.94 -2.74
CA GLY A 12 14.55 -6.92 -2.45
C GLY A 12 14.04 -8.16 -1.70
N GLU A 13 14.94 -9.11 -1.47
CA GLU A 13 14.62 -10.46 -0.98
C GLU A 13 14.71 -10.62 0.55
N GLU A 14 14.82 -9.52 1.28
CA GLU A 14 14.93 -9.56 2.75
C GLU A 14 13.87 -8.66 3.39
N LEU A 15 13.38 -9.06 4.56
CA LEU A 15 12.47 -8.25 5.38
C LEU A 15 13.22 -7.11 6.05
N THR A 16 12.77 -5.89 5.79
CA THR A 16 13.27 -4.68 6.41
C THR A 16 12.46 -4.32 7.66
N ASP A 17 12.96 -3.39 8.47
CA ASP A 17 12.19 -2.87 9.60
C ASP A 17 10.95 -2.08 9.16
N TYR A 18 10.98 -1.52 7.95
CA TYR A 18 9.79 -0.94 7.34
C TYR A 18 8.71 -2.01 7.17
N ASP A 19 9.05 -3.18 6.63
CA ASP A 19 8.08 -4.26 6.43
C ASP A 19 7.50 -4.77 7.75
N ARG A 20 8.36 -4.89 8.77
CA ARG A 20 7.93 -5.31 10.12
C ARG A 20 6.92 -4.35 10.73
N ARG A 21 7.09 -3.05 10.50
CA ARG A 21 6.13 -2.02 10.97
C ARG A 21 4.81 -2.07 10.18
N HIS A 22 4.88 -2.30 8.87
CA HIS A 22 3.73 -2.20 7.96
C HIS A 22 3.04 -3.54 7.66
N ILE A 23 3.31 -4.59 8.42
CA ILE A 23 2.78 -5.94 8.12
C ILE A 23 1.24 -5.98 8.07
N LYS A 24 0.57 -5.20 8.93
CA LYS A 24 -0.90 -5.09 8.91
C LYS A 24 -1.41 -4.37 7.67
N LEU A 25 -0.68 -3.37 7.18
CA LEU A 25 -1.01 -2.66 5.95
C LEU A 25 -0.91 -3.61 4.75
N TYR A 26 0.17 -4.40 4.67
CA TYR A 26 0.37 -5.39 3.61
C TYR A 26 -0.73 -6.46 3.59
N MET A 27 -1.11 -7.00 4.76
CA MET A 27 -2.22 -7.97 4.83
C MET A 27 -3.53 -7.39 4.28
N ARG A 28 -3.88 -6.16 4.68
CA ARG A 28 -5.10 -5.50 4.21
C ARG A 28 -5.08 -5.18 2.70
N LEU A 29 -3.91 -4.86 2.16
CA LEU A 29 -3.71 -4.69 0.71
C LEU A 29 -3.92 -6.00 -0.03
N PHE A 30 -3.31 -7.08 0.47
CA PHE A 30 -3.40 -8.39 -0.13
C PHE A 30 -4.84 -8.93 -0.12
N ASP A 31 -5.55 -8.77 1.00
CA ASP A 31 -6.97 -9.13 1.11
C ASP A 31 -7.84 -8.31 0.15
N ALA A 32 -7.64 -6.98 0.08
CA ALA A 32 -8.42 -6.12 -0.81
C ALA A 32 -8.19 -6.46 -2.30
N ASP A 33 -6.95 -6.80 -2.68
CA ASP A 33 -6.62 -7.25 -4.03
C ASP A 33 -7.25 -8.62 -4.34
N ALA A 34 -7.23 -9.56 -3.40
CA ALA A 34 -7.88 -10.87 -3.54
C ALA A 34 -9.41 -10.75 -3.71
N ASP A 35 -10.03 -9.78 -3.03
CA ASP A 35 -11.45 -9.45 -3.15
C ASP A 35 -11.79 -8.62 -4.41
N GLY A 36 -10.78 -8.22 -5.19
CA GLY A 36 -10.97 -7.44 -6.42
C GLY A 36 -11.43 -5.99 -6.18
N ALA A 37 -11.07 -5.41 -5.03
CA ALA A 37 -11.42 -4.03 -4.68
C ALA A 37 -10.81 -3.01 -5.66
N ASP A 38 -11.48 -1.87 -5.87
CA ASP A 38 -10.89 -0.77 -6.66
C ASP A 38 -9.70 -0.18 -5.89
N TRP A 39 -8.53 -0.22 -6.52
CA TRP A 39 -7.29 0.36 -6.00
C TRP A 39 -7.45 1.82 -5.53
N ARG A 40 -8.37 2.59 -6.12
CA ARG A 40 -8.67 3.98 -5.72
C ARG A 40 -9.27 4.05 -4.33
N GLU A 41 -10.19 3.15 -4.02
CA GLU A 41 -10.82 3.06 -2.71
C GLU A 41 -9.80 2.58 -1.67
N VAL A 42 -8.99 1.58 -2.05
CA VAL A 42 -7.87 1.09 -1.22
C VAL A 42 -6.88 2.22 -0.91
N ALA A 43 -6.45 3.00 -1.91
CA ALA A 43 -5.55 4.14 -1.73
C ALA A 43 -6.13 5.18 -0.75
N LYS A 44 -7.42 5.48 -0.88
CA LYS A 44 -8.11 6.43 0.00
C LYS A 44 -8.25 5.92 1.43
N ILE A 45 -8.61 4.65 1.61
CA ILE A 45 -8.90 4.06 2.93
C ILE A 45 -7.62 3.70 3.68
N LEU A 46 -6.64 3.10 3.00
CA LEU A 46 -5.43 2.58 3.65
C LEU A 46 -4.34 3.63 3.77
N PHE A 47 -4.21 4.51 2.77
CA PHE A 47 -3.13 5.52 2.71
C PHE A 47 -3.64 6.95 2.92
N GLY A 48 -4.95 7.17 2.90
CA GLY A 48 -5.51 8.50 3.11
C GLY A 48 -5.28 9.45 1.94
N ILE A 49 -4.89 8.93 0.76
CA ILE A 49 -4.61 9.72 -0.44
C ILE A 49 -5.87 9.75 -1.29
N ASP A 50 -6.39 10.93 -1.61
CA ASP A 50 -7.52 11.03 -2.53
C ASP A 50 -7.02 10.85 -3.99
N PRO A 51 -7.42 9.77 -4.69
CA PRO A 51 -6.96 9.53 -6.06
C PRO A 51 -7.55 10.51 -7.08
N LYS A 52 -8.52 11.36 -6.73
CA LYS A 52 -9.00 12.44 -7.59
C LYS A 52 -8.10 13.68 -7.49
N GLU A 53 -7.54 13.94 -6.32
CA GLU A 53 -6.65 15.08 -6.05
C GLU A 53 -5.20 14.75 -6.39
N GLU A 54 -4.73 13.55 -6.00
CA GLU A 54 -3.35 13.09 -6.18
C GLU A 54 -3.28 11.73 -6.93
N PRO A 55 -3.81 11.62 -8.17
CA PRO A 55 -3.98 10.34 -8.87
C PRO A 55 -2.68 9.56 -9.06
N ARG A 56 -1.59 10.25 -9.41
CA ARG A 56 -0.29 9.62 -9.67
C ARG A 56 0.32 9.05 -8.39
N ARG A 57 0.29 9.83 -7.31
CA ARG A 57 0.83 9.43 -6.01
C ARG A 57 0.01 8.30 -5.41
N ALA A 58 -1.32 8.41 -5.41
CA ALA A 58 -2.21 7.34 -4.95
C ALA A 58 -1.94 6.02 -5.66
N ARG A 59 -1.75 6.06 -6.98
CA ARG A 59 -1.43 4.88 -7.79
C ARG A 59 -0.05 4.30 -7.47
N GLN A 60 0.97 5.15 -7.35
CA GLN A 60 2.33 4.73 -7.02
C GLN A 60 2.38 4.04 -5.65
N VAL A 61 1.79 4.67 -4.64
CA VAL A 61 1.76 4.12 -3.28
C VAL A 61 1.03 2.78 -3.28
N HIS A 62 -0.16 2.71 -3.88
CA HIS A 62 -0.91 1.45 -3.99
C HIS A 62 -0.08 0.33 -4.65
N ASP A 63 0.43 0.57 -5.84
CA ASP A 63 1.10 -0.47 -6.64
C ASP A 63 2.41 -0.93 -5.99
N SER A 64 3.19 0.00 -5.44
CA SER A 64 4.46 -0.33 -4.79
C SER A 64 4.27 -1.17 -3.53
N HIS A 65 3.28 -0.85 -2.69
CA HIS A 65 3.03 -1.58 -1.45
C HIS A 65 2.32 -2.91 -1.72
N LEU A 66 1.43 -2.98 -2.71
CA LEU A 66 0.83 -4.25 -3.13
C LEU A 66 1.89 -5.19 -3.72
N ALA A 67 2.81 -4.68 -4.53
CA ALA A 67 3.94 -5.47 -5.03
C ALA A 67 4.79 -6.00 -3.89
N ARG A 68 5.06 -5.17 -2.87
CA ARG A 68 5.79 -5.60 -1.68
C ARG A 68 5.01 -6.62 -0.84
N ALA A 69 3.70 -6.48 -0.71
CA ALA A 69 2.85 -7.41 0.02
C ALA A 69 2.75 -8.80 -0.64
N ARG A 70 2.98 -8.89 -1.95
CA ARG A 70 2.98 -10.15 -2.72
C ARG A 70 4.33 -10.87 -2.73
N TRP A 71 5.40 -10.19 -2.32
CA TRP A 71 6.73 -10.77 -2.17
C TRP A 71 6.80 -11.62 -0.90
#